data_AF-A0A0K9PDY0-F1
#
_entry.id   AF-A0A0K9PDY0-F1
#
_cell.length_a   1.000
_cell.length_b   1.000
_cell.length_c   1.000
_cell.angle_alpha   90.00
_cell.angle_beta   90.00
_cell.angle_gamma   90.00
#
_symmetry.space_group_name_H-M   'P 1'
#
loop_
_entity.id
_entity.type
_entity.pdbx_description
1 polymer ?
#
loop_
_entity_poly.entity_id
_entity_poly.type
_entity_poly.pdbx_seq_one_letter_code
_entity_poly.pdbx_strand_id
1 'polypeptide(L)'
;MALRKMLKKYDKIHRSKQGQAFKMQIQIMHIEILRSPWLCELLAFYLNNSNNNSPIGNDIHGLLKDMSLTFDEGSNKPSLTCGFFDSFSINVDLTCSICLDTVFDPISLACGHIFCYICACGAASETIIDGLREASSESKCPLCRQEGVYRDYVRLTELNILLRENCHAYWEKRLQSERMDRLQQAKEYWDAQCRNIIGI
;
A
#
# COMPACT_ATOMS: atom_id res chain seq x y z
N MET A 1 0.63 -16.92 21.89
CA MET A 1 0.20 -18.26 22.44
C MET A 1 -0.65 -18.19 23.73
N ALA A 2 -0.43 -17.24 24.66
CA ALA A 2 -1.16 -17.14 25.93
C ALA A 2 -2.64 -16.71 25.79
N LEU A 3 -2.92 -15.69 24.97
CA LEU A 3 -4.27 -15.14 24.77
C LEU A 3 -5.28 -16.18 24.27
N ARG A 4 -4.88 -17.02 23.31
CA ARG A 4 -5.72 -18.12 22.79
C ARG A 4 -6.17 -19.09 23.88
N LYS A 5 -5.29 -19.40 24.85
CA LYS A 5 -5.62 -20.28 25.99
C LYS A 5 -6.60 -19.60 26.94
N MET A 6 -6.43 -18.30 27.19
CA MET A 6 -7.34 -17.51 28.05
C MET A 6 -8.74 -17.42 27.45
N LEU A 7 -8.87 -17.08 26.17
CA LEU A 7 -10.18 -16.94 25.52
C LEU A 7 -10.94 -18.27 25.44
N LYS A 8 -10.24 -19.38 25.18
CA LYS A 8 -10.84 -20.73 25.26
C LYS A 8 -11.30 -21.09 26.67
N LYS A 9 -10.54 -20.69 27.70
CA LYS A 9 -10.90 -20.93 29.10
C LYS A 9 -12.13 -20.10 29.50
N TYR A 10 -12.19 -18.84 29.07
CA TYR A 10 -13.34 -17.96 29.28
C TYR A 10 -14.64 -18.57 28.74
N ASP A 11 -14.64 -18.98 27.47
CA ASP A 11 -15.83 -19.60 26.84
C ASP A 11 -16.27 -20.88 27.54
N LYS A 12 -15.30 -21.69 28.00
CA LYS A 12 -15.57 -22.90 28.77
C LYS A 12 -16.21 -22.60 30.14
N ILE A 13 -15.72 -21.58 30.85
CA ILE A 13 -16.22 -21.20 32.18
C ILE A 13 -17.63 -20.60 32.09
N HIS A 14 -17.85 -19.72 31.12
CA HIS A 14 -19.09 -18.96 31.00
C HIS A 14 -20.13 -19.63 30.07
N ARG A 15 -19.86 -20.83 29.55
CA ARG A 15 -20.68 -21.53 28.55
C ARG A 15 -21.08 -20.59 27.40
N SER A 16 -20.08 -19.88 26.88
CA SER A 16 -20.21 -18.69 26.05
C SER A 16 -19.47 -18.86 24.72
N LYS A 17 -19.73 -17.97 23.75
CA LYS A 17 -18.92 -17.80 22.53
C LYS A 17 -18.22 -16.44 22.46
N GLN A 18 -18.32 -15.64 23.52
CA GLN A 18 -17.85 -14.26 23.57
C GLN A 18 -16.32 -14.19 23.51
N GLY A 19 -15.60 -15.16 24.05
CA GLY A 19 -14.14 -15.27 23.92
C GLY A 19 -13.71 -15.52 22.48
N GLN A 20 -14.42 -16.37 21.74
CA GLN A 20 -14.22 -16.54 20.29
C GLN A 20 -14.63 -15.30 19.48
N ALA A 21 -15.75 -14.65 19.81
CA ALA A 21 -16.17 -13.42 19.15
C ALA A 21 -15.14 -12.30 19.35
N PHE A 22 -14.64 -12.13 20.57
CA PHE A 22 -13.56 -11.21 20.90
C PHE A 22 -12.26 -11.55 20.17
N LYS A 23 -11.91 -12.85 20.06
CA LYS A 23 -10.78 -13.29 19.25
C LYS A 23 -10.94 -12.84 17.79
N MET A 24 -12.13 -13.02 17.22
CA MET A 24 -12.41 -12.64 15.84
C MET A 24 -12.37 -11.12 15.66
N GLN A 25 -12.90 -10.37 16.63
CA GLN A 25 -12.84 -8.90 16.65
C GLN A 25 -11.41 -8.38 16.78
N ILE A 26 -10.58 -8.98 17.64
CA ILE A 26 -9.14 -8.69 17.70
C ILE A 26 -8.50 -8.97 16.35
N GLN A 27 -8.78 -10.11 15.71
CA GLN A 27 -8.21 -10.43 14.40
C GLN A 27 -8.61 -9.39 13.34
N ILE A 28 -9.85 -8.89 13.35
CA ILE A 28 -10.32 -7.83 12.46
C ILE A 28 -9.59 -6.50 12.75
N MET A 29 -9.53 -6.06 14.01
CA MET A 29 -8.82 -4.84 14.41
C MET A 29 -7.32 -4.92 14.08
N HIS A 30 -6.72 -6.10 14.24
CA HIS A 30 -5.36 -6.33 13.77
C HIS A 30 -5.30 -6.19 12.25
N ILE A 31 -6.14 -6.85 11.45
CA ILE A 31 -6.14 -6.71 9.99
C ILE A 31 -6.25 -5.23 9.55
N GLU A 32 -7.02 -4.41 10.26
CA GLU A 32 -7.11 -2.97 10.01
C GLU A 32 -5.77 -2.25 10.28
N ILE A 33 -5.11 -2.53 11.41
CA ILE A 33 -3.75 -2.03 11.70
C ILE A 33 -2.73 -2.54 10.65
N LEU A 34 -2.91 -3.77 10.15
CA LEU A 34 -2.03 -4.40 9.18
C LEU A 34 -2.24 -3.87 7.75
N ARG A 35 -3.36 -3.21 7.48
CA ARG A 35 -3.60 -2.41 6.28
C ARG A 35 -3.13 -0.95 6.44
N SER A 36 -2.48 -0.62 7.54
CA SER A 36 -1.92 0.71 7.74
C SER A 36 -0.83 0.99 6.71
N PRO A 37 -0.93 2.11 5.97
CA PRO A 37 0.13 2.57 5.07
C PRO A 37 1.49 2.64 5.76
N TRP A 38 1.49 3.02 7.04
CA TRP A 38 2.70 3.17 7.86
C TRP A 38 3.40 1.86 8.19
N LEU A 39 2.66 0.75 8.29
CA LEU A 39 3.28 -0.55 8.45
C LEU A 39 4.05 -0.94 7.19
N CYS A 40 3.48 -0.70 6.01
CA CYS A 40 4.14 -0.96 4.75
C CYS A 40 5.41 -0.11 4.59
N GLU A 41 5.35 1.17 4.95
CA GLU A 41 6.53 2.05 4.97
C GLU A 41 7.58 1.59 5.98
N LEU A 42 7.18 1.21 7.20
CA LEU A 42 8.12 0.73 8.21
C LEU A 42 8.85 -0.54 7.76
N LEU A 43 8.12 -1.46 7.15
CA LEU A 43 8.68 -2.69 6.58
C LEU A 43 9.65 -2.37 5.44
N ALA A 44 9.28 -1.47 4.52
CA ALA A 44 10.14 -1.07 3.42
C ALA A 44 11.41 -0.37 3.91
N PHE A 45 11.26 0.54 4.88
CA PHE A 45 12.38 1.22 5.55
C PHE A 45 13.35 0.21 6.16
N TYR A 46 12.82 -0.78 6.89
CA TYR A 46 13.65 -1.81 7.50
C TYR A 46 14.44 -2.59 6.44
N LEU A 47 13.79 -3.02 5.36
CA LEU A 47 14.46 -3.74 4.28
C LEU A 47 15.51 -2.88 3.55
N ASN A 48 15.21 -1.61 3.30
CA ASN A 48 16.17 -0.65 2.72
C ASN A 48 17.43 -0.53 3.58
N ASN A 49 17.28 -0.49 4.91
CA ASN A 49 18.41 -0.36 5.83
C ASN A 49 19.10 -1.69 6.14
N SER A 50 18.39 -2.81 6.13
CA SER A 50 18.95 -4.14 6.41
C SER A 50 19.96 -4.59 5.35
N ASN A 51 19.86 -4.07 4.12
CA ASN A 51 20.86 -4.30 3.07
C ASN A 51 22.22 -3.62 3.39
N ASN A 52 22.26 -2.68 4.34
CA ASN A 52 23.48 -1.99 4.78
C ASN A 52 24.05 -2.63 6.06
N ASN A 53 24.72 -3.78 5.91
CA ASN A 53 25.69 -4.35 6.86
C ASN A 53 25.30 -4.33 8.38
N SER A 54 24.45 -5.24 8.85
CA SER A 54 24.64 -5.87 10.18
C SER A 54 23.87 -7.20 10.31
N PRO A 55 24.40 -8.20 11.05
CA PRO A 55 23.75 -9.49 11.29
C PRO A 55 22.74 -9.42 12.45
N ILE A 56 22.02 -8.30 12.56
CA ILE A 56 20.86 -8.24 13.46
C ILE A 56 19.75 -8.87 12.64
N GLY A 57 19.39 -10.11 13.00
CA GLY A 57 18.42 -10.91 12.27
C GLY A 57 17.15 -10.14 11.93
N ASN A 58 16.36 -10.67 11.01
CA ASN A 58 15.11 -10.09 10.48
C ASN A 58 14.00 -9.86 11.54
N ASP A 59 14.35 -9.67 12.81
CA ASP A 59 13.49 -9.51 13.99
C ASP A 59 13.55 -8.05 14.49
N ILE A 60 12.47 -7.28 14.26
CA ILE A 60 12.26 -6.01 14.97
C ILE A 60 11.74 -6.35 16.37
N HIS A 61 12.61 -6.32 17.38
CA HIS A 61 12.26 -6.47 18.81
C HIS A 61 11.32 -7.66 19.12
N GLY A 62 11.40 -8.76 18.35
CA GLY A 62 10.53 -9.94 18.48
C GLY A 62 9.06 -9.72 18.09
N LEU A 63 8.71 -8.55 17.53
CA LEU A 63 7.35 -8.20 17.10
C LEU A 63 7.10 -8.58 15.64
N LEU A 64 8.03 -8.21 14.76
CA LEU A 64 8.01 -8.53 13.33
C LEU A 64 9.23 -9.39 13.01
N LYS A 65 9.03 -10.44 12.22
CA LYS A 65 10.03 -11.41 11.81
C LYS A 65 9.89 -11.75 10.33
N ASP A 66 10.85 -12.46 9.76
CA ASP A 66 10.76 -13.04 8.40
C ASP A 66 10.37 -12.01 7.32
N MET A 67 10.85 -10.77 7.47
CA MET A 67 10.58 -9.67 6.54
C MET A 67 11.34 -9.87 5.23
N SER A 68 10.63 -9.89 4.10
CA SER A 68 11.27 -10.02 2.79
C SER A 68 10.41 -9.46 1.66
N LEU A 69 11.08 -9.02 0.60
CA LEU A 69 10.47 -8.74 -0.69
C LEU A 69 10.58 -10.01 -1.54
N THR A 70 9.45 -10.58 -1.93
CA THR A 70 9.38 -11.81 -2.74
C THR A 70 8.79 -11.51 -4.11
N PHE A 71 9.13 -12.32 -5.11
CA PHE A 71 8.61 -12.21 -6.47
C PHE A 71 7.89 -13.49 -6.85
N ASP A 72 6.71 -13.38 -7.46
CA ASP A 72 6.01 -14.53 -8.03
C ASP A 72 6.82 -15.15 -9.19
N GLU A 73 7.05 -16.46 -9.15
CA GLU A 73 7.94 -17.19 -10.06
C GLU A 73 7.48 -17.12 -11.54
N GLY A 74 6.19 -16.90 -11.78
CA GLY A 74 5.62 -16.82 -13.13
C GLY A 74 5.44 -15.39 -13.66
N SER A 75 5.04 -14.45 -12.80
CA SER A 75 4.68 -13.08 -13.23
C SER A 75 5.70 -12.01 -12.86
N ASN A 76 6.75 -12.36 -12.09
CA ASN A 76 7.73 -11.43 -11.54
C ASN A 76 7.10 -10.25 -10.77
N LYS A 77 5.92 -10.47 -10.19
CA LYS A 77 5.20 -9.47 -9.41
C LYS A 77 5.70 -9.46 -7.97
N PRO A 78 6.11 -8.30 -7.44
CA PRO A 78 6.63 -8.21 -6.10
C PRO A 78 5.51 -8.28 -5.06
N SER A 79 5.82 -8.86 -3.91
CA SER A 79 4.97 -8.87 -2.72
C SER A 79 5.84 -8.70 -1.48
N LEU A 80 5.37 -7.88 -0.55
CA LEU A 80 6.04 -7.64 0.72
C LEU A 80 5.50 -8.60 1.77
N THR A 81 6.38 -9.40 2.38
CA THR A 81 5.98 -10.37 3.40
C THR A 81 6.58 -10.05 4.75
N CYS A 82 5.82 -10.32 5.81
CA CYS A 82 6.29 -10.18 7.18
C CYS A 82 5.54 -11.11 8.13
N GLY A 83 6.27 -11.84 8.97
CA GLY A 83 5.74 -12.65 10.06
C GLY A 83 5.58 -11.87 11.38
N PHE A 84 4.64 -12.30 12.22
CA PHE A 84 4.36 -11.76 13.55
C PHE A 84 4.57 -12.83 14.63
N PHE A 85 4.73 -12.39 15.88
CA PHE A 85 4.97 -13.24 17.05
C PHE A 85 3.93 -14.37 17.27
N ASP A 86 2.70 -14.24 16.77
CA ASP A 86 1.60 -15.18 16.97
C ASP A 86 1.31 -16.08 15.74
N SER A 87 2.34 -16.40 14.93
CA SER A 87 2.27 -17.26 13.72
C SER A 87 1.39 -16.71 12.59
N PHE A 88 1.12 -15.41 12.62
CA PHE A 88 0.44 -14.70 11.54
C PHE A 88 1.49 -14.11 10.59
N SER A 89 1.24 -14.14 9.28
CA SER A 89 2.06 -13.45 8.30
C SER A 89 1.19 -12.53 7.45
N ILE A 90 1.75 -11.37 7.11
CA ILE A 90 1.21 -10.46 6.12
C ILE A 90 1.88 -10.76 4.79
N ASN A 91 1.09 -10.71 3.74
CA ASN A 91 1.55 -10.57 2.38
C ASN A 91 0.81 -9.36 1.78
N VAL A 92 1.56 -8.34 1.37
CA VAL A 92 1.05 -7.18 0.64
C VAL A 92 1.43 -7.35 -0.81
N ASP A 93 0.43 -7.56 -1.67
CA ASP A 93 0.59 -7.52 -3.11
C ASP A 93 0.94 -6.09 -3.55
N LEU A 94 2.08 -5.93 -4.23
CA LEU A 94 2.57 -4.64 -4.72
C LEU A 94 2.20 -4.43 -6.19
N THR A 95 1.12 -5.05 -6.66
CA THR A 95 0.52 -4.83 -7.99
C THR A 95 -0.56 -3.75 -7.93
N CYS A 96 -0.48 -2.76 -8.81
CA CYS A 96 -1.52 -1.77 -8.98
C CYS A 96 -2.74 -2.42 -9.63
N SER A 97 -3.90 -2.39 -8.98
CA SER A 97 -5.12 -3.01 -9.52
C SER A 97 -5.74 -2.27 -10.73
N ILE A 98 -5.20 -1.11 -11.10
CA ILE A 98 -5.66 -0.33 -12.27
C ILE A 98 -4.84 -0.68 -13.51
N CYS A 99 -3.51 -0.57 -13.45
CA CYS A 99 -2.63 -0.89 -14.59
C CYS A 99 -2.16 -2.35 -14.61
N LEU A 100 -2.42 -3.11 -13.53
CA LEU A 100 -2.07 -4.53 -13.36
C LEU A 100 -0.57 -4.85 -13.35
N ASP A 101 0.28 -3.82 -13.29
CA ASP A 101 1.73 -3.89 -13.13
C ASP A 101 2.16 -3.58 -11.69
N THR A 102 3.43 -3.80 -11.37
CA THR A 102 4.05 -3.34 -10.11
C THR A 102 3.74 -1.86 -9.85
N VAL A 103 3.39 -1.51 -8.62
CA VAL A 103 3.09 -0.12 -8.24
C VAL A 103 4.31 0.79 -8.49
N PHE A 104 4.08 1.96 -9.09
CA PHE A 104 5.10 2.96 -9.41
C PHE A 104 4.70 4.31 -8.83
N ASP A 105 5.65 5.00 -8.16
CA ASP A 105 5.36 6.11 -7.25
C ASP A 105 4.15 5.78 -6.34
N PRO A 106 4.28 4.72 -5.51
CA PRO A 106 3.15 4.14 -4.80
C PRO A 106 2.55 5.12 -3.79
N ILE A 107 1.23 5.16 -3.79
CA ILE A 107 0.43 5.87 -2.79
C ILE A 107 -0.57 4.91 -2.16
N SER A 108 -0.84 5.09 -0.88
CA SER A 108 -1.95 4.44 -0.20
C SER A 108 -3.08 5.44 0.00
N LEU A 109 -4.30 5.07 -0.40
CA LEU A 109 -5.49 5.84 -0.09
C LEU A 109 -5.81 5.74 1.42
N ALA A 110 -6.68 6.60 1.94
CA ALA A 110 -7.06 6.58 3.36
C ALA A 110 -7.67 5.23 3.82
N CYS A 111 -8.21 4.45 2.87
CA CYS A 111 -8.71 3.09 3.12
C CYS A 111 -7.61 2.00 3.13
N GLY A 112 -6.34 2.36 2.96
CA GLY A 112 -5.18 1.45 2.99
C GLY A 112 -4.81 0.78 1.67
N HIS A 113 -5.59 0.97 0.60
CA HIS A 113 -5.30 0.36 -0.71
C HIS A 113 -4.23 1.14 -1.47
N ILE A 114 -3.30 0.40 -2.09
CA ILE A 114 -2.11 0.94 -2.75
C ILE A 114 -2.30 0.98 -4.27
N PHE A 115 -1.92 2.09 -4.90
CA PHE A 115 -1.98 2.30 -6.35
C PHE A 115 -0.75 3.09 -6.81
N CYS A 116 -0.51 3.12 -8.13
CA CYS A 116 0.38 4.13 -8.72
C CYS A 116 -0.24 5.52 -8.58
N TYR A 117 0.58 6.56 -8.37
CA TYR A 117 0.08 7.94 -8.26
C TYR A 117 -0.77 8.38 -9.46
N ILE A 118 -0.28 8.17 -10.69
CA ILE A 118 -1.01 8.54 -11.92
C ILE A 118 -2.33 7.77 -12.02
N CYS A 119 -2.31 6.46 -11.73
CA CYS A 119 -3.52 5.64 -11.80
C CYS A 119 -4.58 6.11 -10.79
N ALA A 120 -4.15 6.49 -9.58
CA ALA A 120 -5.05 7.05 -8.58
C ALA A 120 -5.65 8.39 -9.05
N CYS A 121 -4.86 9.28 -9.65
CA CYS A 121 -5.37 10.54 -10.22
C CYS A 121 -6.46 10.27 -11.26
N GLY A 122 -6.18 9.38 -12.23
CA GLY A 122 -7.16 9.02 -13.25
C GLY A 122 -8.44 8.41 -12.67
N ALA A 123 -8.32 7.54 -11.65
CA ALA A 123 -9.48 6.96 -10.97
C ALA A 123 -10.30 8.00 -10.19
N ALA A 124 -9.66 9.05 -9.68
CA ALA A 124 -10.33 10.17 -9.02
C ALA A 124 -10.91 11.20 -10.00
N SER A 125 -10.69 11.02 -11.31
CA SER A 125 -10.96 12.03 -12.36
C SER A 125 -10.21 13.34 -12.16
N GLU A 126 -9.02 13.26 -11.55
CA GLU A 126 -8.12 14.39 -11.32
C GLU A 126 -6.92 14.34 -12.26
N THR A 127 -6.37 15.50 -12.62
CA THR A 127 -5.10 15.55 -13.34
C THR A 127 -3.93 15.33 -12.38
N ILE A 128 -2.75 14.99 -12.91
CA ILE A 128 -1.54 14.92 -12.10
C ILE A 128 -1.09 16.30 -11.57
N ILE A 129 -1.56 17.40 -12.18
CA ILE A 129 -1.20 18.78 -11.84
C ILE A 129 -2.05 19.25 -10.66
N ASP A 130 -3.36 19.08 -10.73
CA ASP A 130 -4.27 19.39 -9.62
C ASP A 130 -4.00 18.45 -8.44
N GLY A 131 -3.82 17.17 -8.77
CA GLY A 131 -3.44 16.13 -7.83
C GLY A 131 -4.59 15.66 -6.94
N LEU A 132 -4.33 14.58 -6.20
CA LEU A 132 -5.36 13.86 -5.44
C LEU A 132 -6.02 14.63 -4.28
N ARG A 133 -5.46 15.79 -3.88
CA ARG A 133 -6.05 16.58 -2.79
C ARG A 133 -7.32 17.31 -3.22
N GLU A 134 -7.43 17.61 -4.51
CA GLU A 134 -8.57 18.26 -5.13
C GLU A 134 -9.71 17.29 -5.48
N ALA A 135 -9.45 15.98 -5.35
CA ALA A 135 -10.44 14.94 -5.60
C ALA A 135 -11.76 15.18 -4.86
N SER A 136 -12.87 14.99 -5.60
CA SER A 136 -14.22 15.01 -5.04
C SER A 136 -14.36 14.03 -3.87
N SER A 137 -15.13 14.41 -2.85
CA SER A 137 -15.49 13.51 -1.76
C SER A 137 -16.32 12.30 -2.22
N GLU A 138 -16.98 12.40 -3.38
CA GLU A 138 -17.77 11.32 -3.98
C GLU A 138 -16.90 10.29 -4.72
N SER A 139 -15.62 10.60 -4.98
CA SER A 139 -14.70 9.68 -5.65
C SER A 139 -14.43 8.45 -4.78
N LYS A 140 -14.52 7.27 -5.42
CA LYS A 140 -14.52 5.96 -4.75
C LYS A 140 -13.23 5.21 -4.98
N CYS A 141 -12.71 4.55 -3.94
CA CYS A 141 -11.63 3.58 -4.10
C CYS A 141 -12.01 2.52 -5.16
N PRO A 142 -11.15 2.23 -6.16
CA PRO A 142 -11.42 1.21 -7.17
C PRO A 142 -11.56 -0.21 -6.60
N LEU A 143 -10.97 -0.47 -5.42
CA LEU A 143 -10.98 -1.78 -4.77
C LEU A 143 -12.15 -1.95 -3.78
N CYS A 144 -12.27 -1.09 -2.77
CA CYS A 144 -13.31 -1.23 -1.73
C CYS A 144 -14.53 -0.33 -1.92
N ARG A 145 -14.52 0.56 -2.91
CA ARG A 145 -15.59 1.53 -3.19
C ARG A 145 -15.89 2.54 -2.08
N GLN A 146 -15.04 2.63 -1.06
CA GLN A 146 -15.15 3.64 -0.02
C GLN A 146 -14.94 5.05 -0.63
N GLU A 147 -15.82 5.97 -0.25
CA GLU A 147 -15.81 7.39 -0.67
C GLU A 147 -14.86 8.23 0.19
N GLY A 148 -14.44 9.39 -0.32
CA GLY A 148 -13.64 10.36 0.44
C GLY A 148 -12.21 9.92 0.78
N VAL A 149 -11.68 8.89 0.11
CA VAL A 149 -10.40 8.26 0.48
C VAL A 149 -9.16 8.90 -0.16
N TYR A 150 -9.34 9.82 -1.10
CA TYR A 150 -8.26 10.37 -1.93
C TYR A 150 -7.52 11.53 -1.28
N ARG A 151 -8.20 12.44 -0.58
CA ARG A 151 -7.61 13.68 -0.06
C ARG A 151 -6.48 13.43 0.95
N ASP A 152 -6.64 12.41 1.78
CA ASP A 152 -5.73 12.02 2.86
C ASP A 152 -4.82 10.85 2.47
N TYR A 153 -4.50 10.71 1.18
CA TYR A 153 -3.55 9.72 0.72
C TYR A 153 -2.16 9.91 1.34
N VAL A 154 -1.44 8.81 1.50
CA VAL A 154 -0.06 8.75 1.98
C VAL A 154 0.84 8.34 0.83
N ARG A 155 1.91 9.09 0.57
CA ARG A 155 2.99 8.64 -0.33
C ARG A 155 3.85 7.61 0.40
N LEU A 156 4.10 6.48 -0.26
CA LEU A 156 4.91 5.40 0.30
C LEU A 156 6.35 5.53 -0.20
N THR A 157 7.12 6.43 0.42
CA THR A 157 8.47 6.81 -0.04
C THR A 157 9.47 5.67 0.13
N GLU A 158 9.46 5.00 1.26
CA GLU A 158 10.37 3.89 1.54
C GLU A 158 10.06 2.69 0.65
N LEU A 159 8.77 2.43 0.42
CA LEU A 159 8.35 1.42 -0.56
C LEU A 159 8.81 1.79 -1.98
N ASN A 160 8.73 3.06 -2.37
CA ASN A 160 9.20 3.54 -3.67
C ASN A 160 10.72 3.31 -3.85
N ILE A 161 11.50 3.55 -2.79
CA ILE A 161 12.94 3.29 -2.79
C ILE A 161 13.19 1.78 -2.89
N LEU A 162 12.52 0.97 -2.06
CA LEU A 162 12.67 -0.48 -2.06
C LEU A 162 12.40 -1.07 -3.45
N LEU A 163 11.30 -0.68 -4.10
CA LEU A 163 10.95 -1.17 -5.43
C LEU A 163 11.94 -0.70 -6.50
N ARG A 164 12.41 0.54 -6.43
CA ARG A 164 13.44 1.07 -7.35
C ARG A 164 14.74 0.27 -7.29
N GLU A 165 15.18 -0.06 -6.09
CA GLU A 165 16.43 -0.79 -5.86
C GLU A 165 16.32 -2.30 -6.15
N ASN A 166 15.10 -2.86 -6.17
CA ASN A 166 14.91 -4.31 -6.37
C ASN A 166 14.25 -4.66 -7.72
N CYS A 167 13.71 -3.68 -8.46
CA CYS A 167 13.02 -3.88 -9.73
C CYS A 167 13.63 -3.06 -10.88
N HIS A 168 14.96 -2.90 -10.95
CA HIS A 168 15.64 -1.93 -11.81
C HIS A 168 15.17 -1.88 -13.28
N ALA A 169 15.15 -3.01 -13.99
CA ALA A 169 14.81 -3.04 -15.41
C ALA A 169 13.34 -2.62 -15.68
N TYR A 170 12.42 -3.05 -14.82
CA TYR A 170 11.04 -2.58 -14.86
C TYR A 170 10.96 -1.09 -14.54
N TRP A 171 11.68 -0.65 -13.49
CA TRP A 171 11.64 0.70 -12.98
C TRP A 171 12.11 1.73 -14.00
N GLU A 172 13.22 1.45 -14.69
CA GLU A 172 13.76 2.31 -15.74
C GLU A 172 12.76 2.47 -16.89
N LYS A 173 12.21 1.35 -17.37
CA LYS A 173 11.20 1.37 -18.44
C LYS A 173 9.95 2.14 -18.02
N ARG A 174 9.47 1.92 -16.79
CA ARG A 174 8.27 2.59 -16.27
C ARG A 174 8.49 4.08 -16.09
N LEU A 175 9.67 4.49 -15.58
CA LEU A 175 10.05 5.89 -15.44
C LEU A 175 10.06 6.63 -16.78
N GLN A 176 10.59 6.02 -17.83
CA GLN A 176 10.59 6.61 -19.17
C GLN A 176 9.17 6.77 -19.72
N SER A 177 8.34 5.73 -19.59
CA SER A 177 6.94 5.77 -20.02
C SER A 177 6.16 6.87 -19.29
N GLU A 178 6.19 6.88 -17.96
CA GLU A 178 5.44 7.87 -17.18
C GLU A 178 5.96 9.30 -17.37
N ARG A 179 7.25 9.49 -17.68
CA ARG A 179 7.76 10.83 -18.02
C ARG A 179 7.07 11.37 -19.27
N MET A 180 6.88 10.53 -20.29
CA MET A 180 6.17 10.92 -21.50
C MET A 180 4.70 11.21 -21.21
N ASP A 181 4.04 10.37 -20.41
CA ASP A 181 2.65 10.56 -20.01
C ASP A 181 2.46 11.87 -19.22
N ARG A 182 3.38 12.18 -18.29
CA ARG A 182 3.35 13.43 -17.50
C ARG A 182 3.52 14.67 -18.36
N LEU A 183 4.44 14.64 -19.34
CA LEU A 183 4.62 15.75 -20.28
C LEU A 183 3.38 15.96 -21.15
N GLN A 184 2.77 14.87 -21.62
CA GLN A 184 1.56 14.93 -22.43
C GLN A 184 0.37 15.49 -21.63
N GLN A 185 0.11 14.98 -20.42
CA GLN A 185 -0.95 15.49 -19.55
C GLN A 185 -0.73 16.96 -19.17
N ALA A 186 0.52 17.36 -18.89
CA ALA A 186 0.82 18.75 -18.59
C ALA A 186 0.53 19.67 -19.77
N LYS A 187 0.89 19.26 -20.99
CA LYS A 187 0.57 20.00 -22.20
C LYS A 187 -0.95 20.15 -22.36
N GLU A 188 -1.69 19.05 -22.26
CA GLU A 188 -3.15 19.05 -22.40
C GLU A 188 -3.84 19.95 -21.36
N TYR A 189 -3.37 19.91 -20.11
CA TYR A 189 -3.85 20.76 -19.03
C TYR A 189 -3.65 22.24 -19.36
N TRP A 190 -2.42 22.65 -19.71
CA TRP A 190 -2.13 24.06 -20.01
C TRP A 190 -2.82 24.53 -21.28
N ASP A 191 -2.95 23.68 -22.31
CA ASP A 191 -3.69 23.99 -23.52
C ASP A 191 -5.19 24.22 -23.22
N ALA A 192 -5.78 23.43 -22.31
CA ALA A 192 -7.16 23.61 -21.86
C ALA A 192 -7.34 24.89 -21.04
N GLN A 193 -6.41 25.19 -20.13
CA GLN A 193 -6.42 26.44 -19.36
C GLN A 193 -6.30 27.67 -20.28
N CYS A 194 -5.40 27.63 -21.27
CA CYS A 194 -5.27 28.69 -22.27
C CYS A 194 -6.57 28.90 -23.06
N ARG A 195 -7.21 27.82 -23.52
CA ARG A 195 -8.52 27.88 -24.21
C ARG A 195 -9.59 28.54 -23.35
N ASN A 196 -9.70 28.13 -22.08
CA ASN A 196 -10.65 28.72 -21.12
C ASN A 196 -10.40 30.22 -20.91
N ILE A 197 -9.14 30.65 -20.83
CA ILE A 197 -8.77 32.08 -20.66
C ILE A 197 -9.10 32.89 -21.93
N ILE A 198 -8.86 32.33 -23.11
CA ILE A 198 -9.06 33.01 -24.40
C ILE A 198 -10.54 32.94 -24.84
N GLY A 199 -11.36 32.07 -24.24
CA GLY A 199 -12.79 31.94 -24.53
C GLY A 199 -13.10 31.22 -25.85
N ILE A 200 -12.20 30.35 -26.30
CA ILE A 200 -12.36 29.49 -27.48
C ILE A 200 -12.49 28.04 -27.01
#